data_AF-A0A3M1EDE5-F1
#
_entry.id   AF-A0A3M1EDE5-F1
#
_cell.length_a   1.000
_cell.length_b   1.000
_cell.length_c   1.000
_cell.angle_alpha   90.00
_cell.angle_beta   90.00
_cell.angle_gamma   90.00
#
_symmetry.space_group_name_H-M   'P 1'
#
loop_
_entity.id
_entity.type
_entity.pdbx_description
1 polymer ?
#
loop_
_entity_poly.entity_id
_entity_poly.type
_entity_poly.pdbx_seq_one_letter_code
_entity_poly.pdbx_strand_id
1 'polypeptide(L)'
;MNHPCVVTIHHRSAPRILFSGDRLIEVDLPSGTRVVYPQPPLSPLKDVEAAIRYAIHHPFESEPLYARLRPGMKVCIAIDDISLPLPPMRRPDIREQVLTIVLELLADHGVDDITMVIANSLHRRMTAAEVRRMVGRRIFEAFWPKRLYNHDAEDPDGMVYLGTTDEGDEIELNRAAVESDLLIYVNLNLVPMDGGHKSVAVGLCGYRSLRSHH
;
A
#
# COMPACT_ATOMS: atom_id res chain seq x y z
N MET A 1 16.42 29.25 -19.71
CA MET A 1 15.36 28.33 -20.18
C MET A 1 14.29 28.26 -19.10
N ASN A 2 13.06 28.66 -19.39
CA ASN A 2 11.95 28.53 -18.44
C ASN A 2 11.32 27.15 -18.61
N HIS A 3 11.44 26.29 -17.60
CA HIS A 3 10.76 25.00 -17.57
C HIS A 3 9.29 25.23 -17.18
N PRO A 4 8.30 24.54 -17.79
CA PRO A 4 6.87 24.78 -17.54
C PRO A 4 6.47 24.61 -16.06
N CYS A 5 7.16 23.75 -15.32
CA CYS A 5 6.95 23.55 -13.89
C CYS A 5 7.70 24.54 -12.98
N VAL A 6 8.38 25.55 -13.52
CA VAL A 6 9.13 26.54 -12.74
C VAL A 6 8.45 27.90 -12.84
N VAL A 7 7.97 28.42 -11.71
CA VAL A 7 7.33 29.72 -11.61
C VAL A 7 8.17 30.64 -10.73
N THR A 8 8.47 31.84 -11.22
CA THR A 8 9.13 32.88 -10.41
C THR A 8 8.08 33.75 -9.75
N ILE A 9 8.22 33.97 -8.44
CA ILE A 9 7.33 34.83 -7.65
C ILE A 9 7.58 36.30 -8.01
N HIS A 10 6.50 37.06 -8.12
CA HIS A 10 6.50 38.51 -8.31
C HIS A 10 5.56 39.17 -7.28
N HIS A 11 5.66 40.48 -7.09
CA HIS A 11 4.86 41.26 -6.12
C HIS A 11 3.33 41.11 -6.22
N ARG A 12 2.77 40.62 -7.34
CA ARG A 12 1.33 40.33 -7.53
C ARG A 12 1.00 38.84 -7.56
N SER A 13 1.98 37.98 -7.29
CA SER A 13 1.73 36.54 -7.23
C SER A 13 0.83 36.25 -6.05
N ALA A 14 -0.13 35.34 -6.24
CA ALA A 14 -0.86 34.78 -5.11
C ALA A 14 0.11 34.07 -4.16
N PRO A 15 -0.24 33.87 -2.87
CA PRO A 15 0.48 32.99 -1.96
C PRO A 15 0.65 31.57 -2.51
N ARG A 16 1.59 30.80 -1.96
CA ARG A 16 1.81 29.39 -2.28
C ARG A 16 1.22 28.50 -1.18
N ILE A 17 0.60 27.40 -1.60
CA ILE A 17 0.16 26.37 -0.68
C ILE A 17 1.33 25.41 -0.44
N LEU A 18 1.73 25.24 0.82
CA LEU A 18 2.80 24.34 1.24
C LEU A 18 2.29 23.36 2.30
N PHE A 19 2.91 22.18 2.36
CA PHE A 19 2.68 21.23 3.45
C PHE A 19 3.37 21.73 4.74
N SER A 20 2.64 21.66 5.85
CA SER A 20 3.16 21.88 7.21
C SER A 20 2.57 20.81 8.13
N GLY A 21 3.33 19.73 8.32
CA GLY A 21 2.81 18.50 8.92
C GLY A 21 1.70 17.90 8.06
N ASP A 22 0.54 17.67 8.66
CA ASP A 22 -0.68 17.15 8.03
C ASP A 22 -1.60 18.26 7.47
N ARG A 23 -1.16 19.52 7.51
CA ARG A 23 -1.92 20.69 7.06
C ARG A 23 -1.34 21.32 5.80
N LEU A 24 -2.21 22.02 5.10
CA LEU A 24 -1.83 22.94 4.03
C LEU A 24 -1.84 24.36 4.60
N ILE A 25 -0.76 25.10 4.38
CA ILE A 25 -0.62 26.50 4.78
C ILE A 25 -0.42 27.38 3.55
N GLU A 26 -0.96 28.59 3.60
CA GLU A 26 -0.68 29.63 2.62
C GLU A 26 0.54 30.43 3.06
N VAL A 27 1.52 30.56 2.16
CA VAL A 27 2.78 31.24 2.42
C VAL A 27 3.02 32.27 1.32
N ASP A 28 3.13 33.53 1.72
CA ASP A 28 3.62 34.58 0.83
C ASP A 28 5.14 34.47 0.72
N LEU A 29 5.65 34.41 -0.52
CA LEU A 29 7.06 34.19 -0.80
C LEU A 29 7.68 35.47 -1.36
N PRO A 30 8.96 35.76 -1.07
CA PRO A 30 9.63 36.93 -1.63
C PRO A 30 9.62 36.95 -3.17
N SER A 31 9.48 38.15 -3.73
CA SER A 31 9.65 38.36 -5.18
C SER A 31 11.05 37.90 -5.62
N GLY A 32 11.12 37.18 -6.73
CA GLY A 32 12.35 36.55 -7.24
C GLY A 32 12.53 35.09 -6.79
N THR A 33 11.76 34.60 -5.81
CA THR A 33 11.79 33.18 -5.44
C THR A 33 11.38 32.31 -6.62
N ARG A 34 12.14 31.24 -6.88
CA ARG A 34 11.81 30.22 -7.88
C ARG A 34 11.09 29.06 -7.19
N VAL A 35 9.86 28.79 -7.61
CA VAL A 35 9.06 27.65 -7.14
C VAL A 35 9.08 26.57 -8.21
N VAL A 36 9.42 25.35 -7.81
CA VAL A 36 9.45 24.17 -8.68
C VAL A 36 8.25 23.29 -8.33
N TYR A 37 7.38 23.05 -9.30
CA TYR A 37 6.22 22.19 -9.16
C TYR A 37 6.49 20.79 -9.72
N PRO A 38 5.77 19.76 -9.23
CA PRO A 38 5.69 18.49 -9.95
C PRO A 38 4.95 18.68 -11.29
N GLN A 39 4.93 17.64 -12.11
CA GLN A 39 4.01 17.58 -13.24
C GLN A 39 2.56 17.72 -12.74
N PRO A 40 1.66 18.32 -13.54
CA PRO A 40 0.24 18.37 -13.20
C PRO A 40 -0.31 16.97 -12.87
N PRO A 41 -1.21 16.85 -11.88
CA PRO A 41 -1.81 15.56 -11.57
C PRO A 41 -2.55 15.01 -12.79
N LEU A 42 -2.60 13.69 -12.88
CA LEU A 42 -3.41 13.01 -13.89
C LEU A 42 -4.90 13.32 -13.68
N SER A 43 -5.68 13.22 -14.76
CA SER A 43 -7.13 13.32 -14.65
C SER A 43 -7.66 12.22 -13.71
N PRO A 44 -8.56 12.56 -12.76
CA PRO A 44 -9.10 11.56 -11.85
C PRO A 44 -9.91 10.51 -12.62
N LEU A 45 -9.91 9.28 -12.10
CA LEU A 45 -10.78 8.22 -12.60
C LEU A 45 -12.24 8.61 -12.40
N LYS A 46 -13.06 8.43 -13.43
CA LYS A 46 -14.52 8.69 -13.35
C LYS A 46 -15.23 7.65 -12.49
N ASP A 47 -14.78 6.40 -12.58
CA ASP A 47 -15.29 5.26 -11.84
C ASP A 47 -14.09 4.43 -11.36
N VAL A 48 -13.80 4.54 -10.06
CA VAL A 48 -12.67 3.87 -9.43
C VAL A 48 -12.90 2.35 -9.37
N GLU A 49 -14.13 1.92 -9.10
CA GLU A 49 -14.45 0.49 -8.98
C GLU A 49 -14.36 -0.22 -10.33
N ALA A 50 -14.89 0.41 -11.39
CA ALA A 50 -14.74 -0.11 -12.75
C ALA A 50 -13.26 -0.19 -13.17
N ALA A 51 -12.45 0.80 -12.78
CA ALA A 51 -11.01 0.79 -13.07
C ALA A 51 -10.28 -0.34 -12.32
N ILE A 52 -10.61 -0.58 -11.05
CA ILE A 52 -10.05 -1.71 -10.28
C ILE A 52 -10.43 -3.04 -10.92
N ARG A 53 -11.73 -3.24 -11.24
CA ARG A 53 -12.20 -4.45 -11.92
C ARG A 53 -11.48 -4.65 -13.26
N TYR A 54 -11.35 -3.59 -14.06
CA TYR A 54 -10.61 -3.65 -15.32
C TYR A 54 -9.16 -4.10 -15.11
N ALA A 55 -8.45 -3.51 -14.14
CA ALA A 55 -7.04 -3.80 -13.88
C ALA A 55 -6.80 -5.26 -13.45
N ILE A 56 -7.64 -5.82 -12.58
CA ILE A 56 -7.50 -7.22 -12.14
C ILE A 56 -7.85 -8.24 -13.25
N HIS A 57 -8.68 -7.84 -14.22
CA HIS A 57 -9.03 -8.65 -15.39
C HIS A 57 -8.05 -8.48 -16.57
N HIS A 58 -7.29 -7.38 -16.61
CA HIS A 58 -6.32 -7.09 -17.68
C HIS A 58 -4.97 -6.67 -17.08
N PRO A 59 -4.30 -7.56 -16.33
CA PRO A 59 -3.06 -7.21 -15.67
C PRO A 59 -1.91 -7.07 -16.67
N PHE A 60 -0.91 -6.27 -16.30
CA PHE A 60 0.32 -6.12 -17.07
C PHE A 60 1.19 -7.37 -16.92
N GLU A 61 1.59 -7.98 -18.05
CA GLU A 61 2.54 -9.12 -18.12
C GLU A 61 2.20 -10.30 -17.18
N SER A 62 0.91 -10.53 -16.91
CA SER A 62 0.43 -11.64 -16.07
C SER A 62 -0.90 -12.17 -16.59
N GLU A 63 -1.29 -13.36 -16.13
CA GLU A 63 -2.66 -13.84 -16.28
C GLU A 63 -3.61 -13.05 -15.37
N PRO A 64 -4.88 -12.85 -15.78
CA PRO A 64 -5.93 -12.26 -14.94
C PRO A 64 -6.06 -12.95 -13.59
N LEU A 65 -6.46 -12.22 -12.54
CA LEU A 65 -6.51 -12.78 -11.19
C LEU A 65 -7.40 -14.03 -11.11
N TYR A 66 -8.57 -14.01 -11.76
CA TYR A 66 -9.50 -15.14 -11.77
C TYR A 66 -8.89 -16.44 -12.33
N ALA A 67 -7.95 -16.34 -13.28
CA ALA A 67 -7.31 -17.51 -13.89
C ALA A 67 -6.34 -18.21 -12.93
N ARG A 68 -5.91 -17.52 -11.86
CA ARG A 68 -5.04 -18.05 -10.81
C ARG A 68 -5.80 -18.67 -9.65
N LEU A 69 -7.13 -18.49 -9.60
CA LEU A 69 -7.95 -18.93 -8.48
C LEU A 69 -8.41 -20.38 -8.65
N ARG A 70 -8.38 -21.12 -7.55
CA ARG A 70 -8.93 -22.48 -7.46
C ARG A 70 -9.55 -22.71 -6.08
N PRO A 71 -10.65 -23.47 -5.96
CA PRO A 71 -11.24 -23.80 -4.68
C PRO A 71 -10.23 -24.46 -3.73
N GLY A 72 -10.31 -24.13 -2.43
CA GLY A 72 -9.47 -24.71 -1.38
C GLY A 72 -8.03 -24.20 -1.31
N MET A 73 -7.67 -23.17 -2.09
CA MET A 73 -6.35 -22.54 -1.99
C MET A 73 -6.27 -21.57 -0.80
N LYS A 74 -5.09 -21.44 -0.21
CA LYS A 74 -4.78 -20.46 0.85
C LYS A 74 -4.28 -19.17 0.22
N VAL A 75 -4.96 -18.05 0.47
CA VAL A 75 -4.61 -16.72 -0.06
C VAL A 75 -4.15 -15.81 1.07
N CYS A 76 -2.98 -15.20 0.90
CA CYS A 76 -2.53 -14.10 1.74
C CYS A 76 -2.72 -12.77 1.00
N ILE A 77 -3.35 -11.79 1.65
CA ILE A 77 -3.49 -10.43 1.12
C ILE A 77 -2.71 -9.48 2.02
N ALA A 78 -1.58 -8.97 1.52
CA ALA A 78 -0.81 -7.93 2.19
C ALA A 78 -1.35 -6.54 1.83
N ILE A 79 -1.35 -5.62 2.81
CA ILE A 79 -1.95 -4.29 2.66
C ILE A 79 -1.00 -3.24 3.25
N ASP A 80 -0.70 -2.18 2.49
CA ASP A 80 0.07 -1.05 3.04
C ASP A 80 -0.63 -0.45 4.27
N ASP A 81 0.16 -0.06 5.28
CA ASP A 81 -0.34 0.57 6.50
C ASP A 81 -0.77 2.04 6.27
N ILE A 82 -1.28 2.70 7.31
CA ILE A 82 -1.74 4.09 7.24
C ILE A 82 -0.62 5.15 7.19
N SER A 83 0.65 4.75 7.04
CA SER A 83 1.71 5.71 6.74
C SER A 83 1.49 6.40 5.39
N LEU A 84 0.69 5.79 4.51
CA LEU A 84 0.30 6.35 3.22
C LEU A 84 -1.23 6.30 2.96
N PRO A 85 -1.77 7.27 2.20
CA PRO A 85 -1.10 8.50 1.76
C PRO A 85 -1.23 9.61 2.83
N LEU A 86 -0.38 10.64 2.72
CA LEU A 86 -0.42 11.84 3.55
C LEU A 86 -0.77 13.06 2.68
N PRO A 87 -1.87 13.79 2.95
CA PRO A 87 -2.83 13.59 4.04
C PRO A 87 -3.72 12.34 3.82
N PRO A 88 -4.38 11.82 4.89
CA PRO A 88 -5.24 10.65 4.78
C PRO A 88 -6.33 10.81 3.71
N MET A 89 -6.58 9.75 2.95
CA MET A 89 -7.62 9.76 1.92
C MET A 89 -9.00 10.05 2.51
N ARG A 90 -9.84 10.68 1.69
CA ARG A 90 -11.29 10.69 1.92
C ARG A 90 -11.80 9.26 1.87
N ARG A 91 -12.81 8.93 2.68
CA ARG A 91 -13.44 7.61 2.64
C ARG A 91 -14.38 7.48 1.44
N PRO A 92 -14.57 6.28 0.87
CA PRO A 92 -13.87 5.03 1.22
C PRO A 92 -12.38 5.10 0.88
N ASP A 93 -11.54 4.44 1.69
CA ASP A 93 -10.11 4.32 1.38
C ASP A 93 -9.97 3.42 0.14
N ILE A 94 -8.99 3.68 -0.72
CA ILE A 94 -8.81 2.86 -1.93
C ILE A 94 -8.49 1.40 -1.59
N ARG A 95 -7.84 1.14 -0.44
CA ARG A 95 -7.63 -0.22 0.07
C ARG A 95 -8.95 -0.91 0.37
N GLU A 96 -9.91 -0.23 1.01
CA GLU A 96 -11.26 -0.75 1.24
C GLU A 96 -11.96 -1.11 -0.08
N GLN A 97 -11.81 -0.28 -1.12
CA GLN A 97 -12.40 -0.54 -2.44
C GLN A 97 -11.76 -1.73 -3.15
N VAL A 98 -10.42 -1.80 -3.17
CA VAL A 98 -9.68 -2.93 -3.77
C VAL A 98 -10.01 -4.23 -3.04
N LEU A 99 -9.93 -4.23 -1.70
CA LEU A 99 -10.24 -5.41 -0.89
C LEU A 99 -11.68 -5.87 -1.10
N THR A 100 -12.64 -4.95 -1.21
CA THR A 100 -14.04 -5.31 -1.48
C THR A 100 -14.17 -6.12 -2.77
N ILE A 101 -13.58 -5.63 -3.86
CA ILE A 101 -13.64 -6.28 -5.17
C ILE A 101 -12.86 -7.60 -5.19
N VAL A 102 -11.67 -7.64 -4.58
CA VAL A 102 -10.83 -8.84 -4.53
C VAL A 102 -11.51 -9.93 -3.69
N LEU A 103 -12.06 -9.61 -2.53
CA LEU A 103 -12.74 -10.57 -1.66
C LEU A 103 -14.02 -11.13 -2.33
N GLU A 104 -14.77 -10.31 -3.07
CA GLU A 104 -15.89 -10.79 -3.90
C GLU A 104 -15.42 -11.80 -4.95
N LEU A 105 -14.37 -11.47 -5.71
CA LEU A 105 -13.84 -12.35 -6.74
C LEU A 105 -13.33 -13.68 -6.16
N LEU A 106 -12.65 -13.64 -5.02
CA LEU A 106 -12.19 -14.84 -4.31
C LEU A 106 -13.36 -15.73 -3.90
N ALA A 107 -14.41 -15.14 -3.32
CA ALA A 107 -15.62 -15.87 -2.93
C ALA A 107 -16.33 -16.51 -4.12
N ASP A 108 -16.47 -15.79 -5.24
CA ASP A 108 -17.09 -16.30 -6.48
C ASP A 108 -16.35 -17.51 -7.07
N HIS A 109 -15.06 -17.67 -6.75
CA HIS A 109 -14.23 -18.80 -7.20
C HIS A 109 -14.01 -19.87 -6.10
N GLY A 110 -14.78 -19.81 -5.01
CA GLY A 110 -14.73 -20.80 -3.94
C GLY A 110 -13.46 -20.74 -3.08
N VAL A 111 -12.82 -19.57 -3.00
CA VAL A 111 -11.66 -19.34 -2.14
C VAL A 111 -12.11 -18.71 -0.82
N ASP A 112 -12.02 -19.49 0.27
CA ASP A 112 -12.48 -19.11 1.60
C ASP A 112 -11.36 -19.00 2.64
N ASP A 113 -10.20 -19.64 2.41
CA ASP A 113 -9.00 -19.54 3.25
C ASP A 113 -8.14 -18.30 2.92
N ILE A 114 -8.64 -17.14 3.35
CA ILE A 114 -8.02 -15.83 3.18
C ILE A 114 -7.43 -15.34 4.52
N THR A 115 -6.19 -14.90 4.52
CA THR A 115 -5.56 -14.13 5.60
C THR A 115 -5.09 -12.78 5.07
N MET A 116 -5.37 -11.72 5.81
CA MET A 116 -4.87 -10.38 5.52
C MET A 116 -3.80 -9.95 6.51
N VAL A 117 -2.72 -9.35 6.00
CA VAL A 117 -1.61 -8.85 6.81
C VAL A 117 -1.39 -7.38 6.48
N ILE A 118 -1.45 -6.51 7.48
CA ILE A 118 -1.03 -5.13 7.33
C ILE A 118 0.49 -5.11 7.34
N ALA A 119 1.09 -4.67 6.24
CA ALA A 119 2.52 -4.70 5.98
C ALA A 119 3.23 -3.49 6.62
N ASN A 120 3.16 -3.39 7.96
CA ASN A 120 3.72 -2.29 8.72
C ASN A 120 5.23 -2.42 8.99
N SER A 121 5.91 -3.50 8.58
CA SER A 121 7.34 -3.71 8.86
C SER A 121 7.65 -3.46 10.36
N LEU A 122 8.66 -2.63 10.67
CA LEU A 122 8.97 -2.14 12.02
C LEU A 122 8.22 -0.86 12.45
N HIS A 123 7.23 -0.39 11.69
CA HIS A 123 6.34 0.67 12.17
C HIS A 123 5.51 0.18 13.36
N ARG A 124 5.04 1.13 14.18
CA ARG A 124 4.09 0.81 15.25
C ARG A 124 2.88 0.08 14.69
N ARG A 125 2.33 -0.85 15.48
CA ARG A 125 1.06 -1.49 15.13
C ARG A 125 -0.04 -0.45 14.99
N MET A 126 -0.88 -0.63 13.98
CA MET A 126 -2.10 0.13 13.82
C MET A 126 -3.10 -0.25 14.92
N THR A 127 -3.80 0.76 15.44
CA THR A 127 -4.91 0.56 16.36
C THR A 127 -6.13 -0.02 15.64
N ALA A 128 -7.01 -0.71 16.36
CA ALA A 128 -8.26 -1.24 15.79
C ALA A 128 -9.11 -0.16 15.10
N ALA A 129 -9.12 1.07 15.61
CA ALA A 129 -9.85 2.19 15.01
C ALA A 129 -9.26 2.61 13.66
N GLU A 130 -7.93 2.63 13.55
CA GLU A 130 -7.21 2.93 12.30
C GLU A 130 -7.44 1.84 11.26
N VAL A 131 -7.35 0.56 11.67
CA VAL A 131 -7.63 -0.57 10.77
C VAL A 131 -9.07 -0.51 10.26
N ARG A 132 -10.05 -0.33 11.15
CA ARG A 132 -11.47 -0.22 10.77
C ARG A 132 -11.75 0.98 9.85
N ARG A 133 -11.00 2.07 10.00
CA ARG A 133 -11.08 3.22 9.09
C ARG A 133 -10.54 2.86 7.71
N MET A 134 -9.39 2.17 7.67
CA MET A 134 -8.68 1.81 6.44
C MET A 134 -9.41 0.77 5.60
N VAL A 135 -9.89 -0.31 6.21
CA VAL A 135 -10.48 -1.44 5.46
C VAL A 135 -12.00 -1.41 5.36
N GLY A 136 -12.65 -0.46 6.04
CA GLY A 136 -14.11 -0.44 6.12
C GLY A 136 -14.68 -1.29 7.23
N ARG A 137 -15.93 -1.00 7.61
CA ARG A 137 -16.61 -1.70 8.72
C ARG A 137 -16.80 -3.19 8.41
N ARG A 138 -17.25 -3.51 7.19
CA ARG A 138 -17.61 -4.87 6.78
C ARG A 138 -16.42 -5.82 6.82
N ILE A 139 -15.28 -5.41 6.24
CA ILE A 139 -14.07 -6.22 6.21
C ILE A 139 -13.47 -6.34 7.62
N PHE A 140 -13.47 -5.23 8.38
CA PHE A 140 -12.99 -5.24 9.76
C PHE A 140 -13.77 -6.25 10.63
N GLU A 141 -15.10 -6.19 10.62
CA GLU A 141 -15.93 -7.09 11.43
C GLU A 141 -15.79 -8.56 11.03
N ALA A 142 -15.53 -8.85 9.76
CA ALA A 142 -15.40 -10.21 9.26
C ALA A 142 -14.02 -10.84 9.55
N PHE A 143 -12.93 -10.06 9.56
CA PHE A 143 -11.57 -10.61 9.61
C PHE A 143 -10.74 -10.16 10.81
N TRP A 144 -10.95 -8.97 11.38
CA TRP A 144 -10.13 -8.48 12.49
C TRP A 144 -10.52 -9.13 13.84
N PRO A 145 -9.57 -9.43 14.73
CA PRO A 145 -8.11 -9.41 14.55
C PRO A 145 -7.53 -10.75 14.07
N LYS A 146 -8.38 -11.78 13.87
CA LYS A 146 -7.93 -13.17 13.72
C LYS A 146 -7.31 -13.47 12.35
N ARG A 147 -7.90 -12.89 11.30
CA ARG A 147 -7.54 -13.11 9.89
C ARG A 147 -7.22 -11.80 9.16
N LEU A 148 -7.16 -10.70 9.92
CA LEU A 148 -6.63 -9.40 9.51
C LEU A 148 -5.86 -8.88 10.72
N TYR A 149 -4.53 -8.74 10.62
CA TYR A 149 -3.68 -8.33 11.73
C TYR A 149 -2.48 -7.50 11.26
N ASN A 150 -1.81 -6.82 12.20
CA ASN A 150 -0.54 -6.13 11.93
C ASN A 150 0.59 -7.14 11.85
N HIS A 151 1.44 -7.01 10.83
CA HIS A 151 2.72 -7.70 10.78
C HIS A 151 3.53 -7.41 12.05
N ASP A 152 4.22 -8.44 12.53
CA ASP A 152 5.17 -8.36 13.63
C ASP A 152 6.51 -8.91 13.16
N ALA A 153 7.45 -8.01 12.90
CA ALA A 153 8.77 -8.33 12.38
C ALA A 153 9.69 -8.95 13.45
N GLU A 154 9.28 -8.96 14.73
CA GLU A 154 10.03 -9.55 15.84
C GLU A 154 9.36 -10.82 16.39
N ASP A 155 8.26 -11.29 15.79
CA ASP A 155 7.59 -12.54 16.18
C ASP A 155 8.34 -13.76 15.61
N PRO A 156 9.06 -14.54 16.43
CA PRO A 156 9.84 -15.67 15.94
C PRO A 156 8.96 -16.79 15.35
N ASP A 157 7.71 -16.93 15.79
CA ASP A 157 6.80 -17.97 15.31
C ASP A 157 6.06 -17.53 14.04
N GLY A 158 5.86 -16.21 13.89
CA GLY A 158 5.20 -15.56 12.76
C GLY A 158 6.05 -15.42 11.49
N MET A 159 7.31 -15.86 11.53
CA MET A 159 8.29 -15.67 10.46
C MET A 159 8.83 -16.99 9.90
N VAL A 160 9.21 -16.98 8.62
CA VAL A 160 9.86 -18.11 7.94
C VAL A 160 11.18 -17.64 7.36
N TYR A 161 12.27 -18.28 7.80
CA TYR A 161 13.59 -18.09 7.21
C TYR A 161 13.66 -18.75 5.83
N LEU A 162 14.00 -17.96 4.82
CA LEU A 162 14.07 -18.39 3.42
C LEU A 162 15.50 -18.67 2.96
N GLY A 163 16.50 -18.17 3.66
CA GLY A 163 17.91 -18.41 3.35
C GLY A 163 18.79 -17.19 3.57
N THR A 164 20.01 -17.28 3.04
CA THR A 164 20.99 -16.18 3.00
C THR A 164 21.29 -15.86 1.55
N THR A 165 21.42 -14.58 1.20
CA THR A 165 21.92 -14.17 -0.12
C THR A 165 23.43 -14.45 -0.26
N ASP A 166 23.96 -14.34 -1.49
CA ASP A 166 25.39 -14.51 -1.75
C ASP A 166 26.24 -13.42 -1.05
N GLU A 167 25.64 -12.26 -0.77
CA GLU A 167 26.23 -11.15 -0.03
C GLU A 167 26.18 -11.34 1.50
N GLY A 168 25.52 -12.39 1.98
CA GLY A 168 25.42 -12.71 3.41
C GLY A 168 24.17 -12.18 4.11
N ASP A 169 23.18 -11.66 3.36
CA ASP A 169 21.97 -11.08 3.94
C ASP A 169 20.95 -12.16 4.28
N GLU A 170 20.44 -12.14 5.51
CA GLU A 170 19.47 -13.11 6.01
C GLU A 170 18.06 -12.74 5.53
N ILE A 171 17.36 -13.67 4.88
CA ILE A 171 16.00 -13.45 4.36
C ILE A 171 14.99 -14.21 5.21
N GLU A 172 14.05 -13.49 5.80
CA GLU A 172 12.88 -14.02 6.50
C GLU A 172 11.65 -13.18 6.17
N LEU A 173 10.53 -13.85 5.90
CA LEU A 173 9.26 -13.22 5.55
C LEU A 173 8.12 -13.75 6.41
N ASN A 174 7.04 -12.99 6.47
CA ASN A 174 5.84 -13.37 7.20
C ASN A 174 5.34 -14.75 6.76
N ARG A 175 5.09 -15.62 7.73
CA ARG A 175 4.67 -17.01 7.50
C ARG A 175 3.43 -17.11 6.63
N ALA A 176 2.42 -16.25 6.83
CA ALA A 176 1.21 -16.29 6.04
C ALA A 176 1.47 -15.99 4.56
N ALA A 177 2.42 -15.11 4.26
CA ALA A 177 2.83 -14.82 2.89
C ALA A 177 3.59 -16.00 2.26
N VAL A 178 4.56 -16.57 2.97
CA VAL A 178 5.40 -17.68 2.48
C VAL A 178 4.61 -18.97 2.26
N GLU A 179 3.69 -19.30 3.19
CA GLU A 179 2.93 -20.56 3.16
C GLU A 179 1.62 -20.47 2.38
N SER A 180 1.32 -19.33 1.76
CA SER A 180 0.12 -19.18 0.92
C SER A 180 0.34 -19.71 -0.49
N ASP A 181 -0.73 -20.23 -1.11
CA ASP A 181 -0.72 -20.59 -2.54
C ASP A 181 -0.65 -19.36 -3.44
N LEU A 182 -1.16 -18.23 -2.95
CA LEU A 182 -1.18 -16.96 -3.66
C LEU A 182 -1.05 -15.78 -2.68
N LEU A 183 -0.04 -14.95 -2.90
CA LEU A 183 0.11 -13.64 -2.26
C LEU A 183 -0.44 -12.55 -3.18
N ILE A 184 -1.40 -11.77 -2.69
CA ILE A 184 -1.90 -10.54 -3.31
C ILE A 184 -1.40 -9.36 -2.48
N TYR A 185 -0.80 -8.35 -3.10
CA TYR A 185 -0.34 -7.15 -2.40
C TYR A 185 -1.14 -5.93 -2.83
N VAL A 186 -1.84 -5.29 -1.89
CA VAL A 186 -2.59 -4.04 -2.10
C VAL A 186 -1.72 -2.87 -1.66
N ASN A 187 -1.02 -2.28 -2.63
CA ASN A 187 -0.10 -1.17 -2.44
C ASN A 187 -0.73 0.20 -2.79
N LEU A 188 -0.29 1.25 -2.11
CA LEU A 188 -0.42 2.65 -2.50
C LEU A 188 0.91 3.20 -2.99
N ASN A 189 0.95 3.65 -4.24
CA ASN A 189 2.15 4.24 -4.80
C ASN A 189 2.10 5.77 -4.68
N LEU A 190 2.85 6.33 -3.71
CA LEU A 190 2.98 7.79 -3.56
C LEU A 190 4.23 8.33 -4.26
N VAL A 191 5.33 7.57 -4.22
CA VAL A 191 6.58 7.87 -4.94
C VAL A 191 7.05 6.66 -5.74
N PRO A 192 7.84 6.83 -6.84
CA PRO A 192 8.24 5.72 -7.71
C PRO A 192 8.97 4.54 -7.02
N MET A 193 9.43 4.73 -5.78
CA MET A 193 10.06 3.69 -4.97
C MET A 193 9.05 2.82 -4.22
N ASP A 194 7.77 3.19 -4.14
CA ASP A 194 6.74 2.43 -3.43
C ASP A 194 6.22 1.27 -4.29
N GLY A 195 5.80 0.20 -3.63
CA GLY A 195 5.17 -0.95 -4.28
C GLY A 195 6.15 -2.01 -4.81
N GLY A 196 5.57 -2.95 -5.55
CA GLY A 196 6.31 -4.02 -6.21
C GLY A 196 7.08 -4.94 -5.25
N HIS A 197 8.27 -5.36 -5.67
CA HIS A 197 9.11 -6.31 -4.91
C HIS A 197 9.56 -5.74 -3.56
N LYS A 198 9.79 -4.41 -3.46
CA LYS A 198 10.13 -3.73 -2.21
C LYS A 198 9.05 -3.94 -1.16
N SER A 199 7.78 -3.78 -1.52
CA SER A 199 6.63 -3.92 -0.63
C SER A 199 6.59 -5.28 0.07
N VAL A 200 6.92 -6.36 -0.64
CA VAL A 200 7.03 -7.71 -0.06
C VAL A 200 8.29 -7.83 0.80
N ALA A 201 9.45 -7.46 0.25
CA ALA A 201 10.74 -7.65 0.89
C ALA A 201 10.98 -6.76 2.12
N VAL A 202 10.24 -5.67 2.27
CA VAL A 202 10.37 -4.70 3.38
C VAL A 202 9.13 -4.70 4.27
N GLY A 203 7.93 -4.73 3.68
CA GLY A 203 6.68 -4.60 4.43
C GLY A 203 6.31 -5.86 5.24
N LEU A 204 6.82 -7.03 4.82
CA LEU A 204 6.50 -8.33 5.42
C LEU A 204 7.75 -9.05 5.96
N CYS A 205 8.91 -8.40 5.99
CA CYS A 205 10.14 -9.02 6.46
C CYS A 205 10.37 -8.81 7.95
N GLY A 206 11.15 -9.71 8.53
CA GLY A 206 11.55 -9.62 9.93
C GLY A 206 12.70 -8.66 10.14
N TYR A 207 13.02 -8.41 11.40
CA TYR A 207 14.12 -7.54 11.79
C TYR A 207 15.47 -7.97 11.18
N ARG A 208 15.73 -9.29 11.04
CA ARG A 208 17.01 -9.79 10.52
C ARG A 208 17.22 -9.47 9.05
N SER A 209 16.16 -9.46 8.26
CA SER A 209 16.22 -9.04 6.85
C SER A 209 16.26 -7.54 6.71
N LEU A 210 15.46 -6.83 7.51
CA LEU A 210 15.33 -5.39 7.36
C LEU A 210 16.64 -4.66 7.69
N ARG A 211 17.38 -5.12 8.71
CA ARG A 211 18.66 -4.53 9.15
C ARG A 211 19.77 -4.61 8.09
N SER A 212 19.70 -5.56 7.17
CA SER A 212 20.68 -5.69 6.08
C SER A 212 20.42 -4.69 4.96
N HIS A 213 19.16 -4.28 4.79
CA HIS A 213 18.73 -3.37 3.74
C HIS A 213 18.83 -1.88 4.13
N HIS A 214 18.94 -1.54 5.43
CA HIS A 214 18.93 -0.16 5.97
C HIS A 214 20.18 0.14 6.79
#